data_AF-A0A227NHH6-F1
#
_entry.id   AF-A0A227NHH6-F1
#
_cell.length_a   1.000
_cell.length_b   1.000
_cell.length_c   1.000
_cell.angle_alpha   90.00
_cell.angle_beta   90.00
_cell.angle_gamma   90.00
#
_symmetry.space_group_name_H-M   'P 1'
#
loop_
_entity.id
_entity.type
_entity.pdbx_description
1 polymer ?
#
loop_
_entity_poly.entity_id
_entity_poly.type
_entity_poly.pdbx_seq_one_letter_code
_entity_poly.pdbx_strand_id
1 'polypeptide(L)'
;MNEVDKNEKLREQTMQSVQSDIEELRSTIYYDLPSLSKMPGSKYYRDVFDQMLNIDIDNYSVKDVNFQIENAYFENQIDKEEFDRTIKQTADFILAKMKERNFDTNSNTAKNFMLFEFFTQPMQVKGFKEKHFPIKYDFEDYWGKDNWAKMFVTKLLKTNTGQCHSMPLLYLILAEAIDAEAYLALSPNHSYIKFQDKKDKWYNLELTNGMLTVSSFILNNGYITAEAMQNKIYMQNLTKQQMLSQFYTDLATGYIHKFGYDEFVEKVINKALELYPTSINANMVKANYNEARLKYVIKELGINTETQDGRNKILNYPKAIEILQQMQSQYKIVDDLGFQLMPADAYEKWLGSLKETKNKEESEKLAKQFKGTIIKFKN
;
A
#
# COMPACT_ATOMS: atom_id res chain seq x y z
N MET A 1 -26.60 45.11 -53.75
CA MET A 1 -25.79 44.23 -52.91
C MET A 1 -25.18 43.20 -53.85
N ASN A 2 -23.87 43.27 -54.08
CA ASN A 2 -23.23 42.52 -55.15
C ASN A 2 -23.18 41.03 -54.79
N GLU A 3 -23.19 40.18 -55.81
CA GLU A 3 -23.16 38.72 -55.69
C GLU A 3 -21.96 38.23 -54.86
N VAL A 4 -20.87 38.98 -54.90
CA VAL A 4 -19.65 38.80 -54.10
C VAL A 4 -19.92 38.95 -52.59
N ASP A 5 -20.63 40.00 -52.17
CA ASP A 5 -20.96 40.25 -50.75
C ASP A 5 -21.87 39.17 -50.17
N LYS A 6 -22.74 38.59 -51.01
CA LYS A 6 -23.62 37.48 -50.61
C LYS A 6 -22.83 36.19 -50.41
N ASN A 7 -21.90 35.89 -51.30
CA ASN A 7 -21.06 34.69 -51.21
C ASN A 7 -20.08 34.76 -50.03
N GLU A 8 -19.56 35.94 -49.70
CA GLU A 8 -18.67 36.15 -48.56
C GLU A 8 -19.43 35.97 -47.23
N LYS A 9 -20.62 36.56 -47.10
CA LYS A 9 -21.49 36.34 -45.94
C LYS A 9 -21.90 34.87 -45.77
N LEU A 10 -22.21 34.18 -46.86
CA LEU A 10 -22.56 32.76 -46.81
C LEU A 10 -21.38 31.91 -46.32
N ARG A 11 -20.15 32.25 -46.76
CA ARG A 11 -18.93 31.58 -46.32
C ARG A 11 -18.63 31.83 -44.84
N GLU A 12 -18.79 33.06 -44.36
CA GLU A 12 -18.66 33.41 -42.93
C GLU A 12 -19.68 32.67 -42.06
N GLN A 13 -20.95 32.64 -42.49
CA GLN A 13 -22.02 31.91 -41.79
C GLN A 13 -21.77 30.41 -41.75
N THR A 14 -21.27 29.84 -42.86
CA THR A 14 -20.90 28.42 -42.91
C THR A 14 -19.73 28.12 -41.98
N MET A 15 -18.70 28.99 -41.95
CA MET A 15 -17.56 28.85 -41.04
C MET A 15 -17.98 28.98 -39.57
N GLN A 16 -18.87 29.91 -39.24
CA GLN A 16 -19.42 30.08 -37.89
C GLN A 16 -20.27 28.87 -37.47
N SER A 17 -21.09 28.33 -38.36
CA SER A 17 -21.88 27.12 -38.12
C SER A 17 -20.99 25.89 -37.90
N VAL A 18 -19.95 25.72 -38.72
CA VAL A 18 -18.98 24.63 -38.54
C VAL A 18 -18.24 24.78 -37.21
N GLN A 19 -17.90 26.01 -36.83
CA GLN A 19 -17.24 26.28 -35.55
C GLN A 19 -18.17 26.04 -34.36
N SER A 20 -19.44 26.41 -34.45
CA SER A 20 -20.44 26.10 -33.41
C SER A 20 -20.70 24.61 -33.30
N ASP A 21 -20.76 23.87 -34.41
CA ASP A 21 -20.94 22.42 -34.40
C ASP A 21 -19.72 21.71 -33.80
N ILE A 22 -18.50 22.21 -34.07
CA ILE A 22 -17.27 21.73 -33.44
C ILE A 22 -17.25 22.06 -31.95
N GLU A 23 -17.71 23.23 -31.53
CA GLU A 23 -17.82 23.62 -30.12
C GLU A 23 -18.89 22.81 -29.38
N GLU A 24 -20.02 22.52 -30.03
CA GLU A 24 -21.09 21.68 -29.51
C GLU A 24 -20.63 20.22 -29.38
N LEU A 25 -19.97 19.66 -30.40
CA LEU A 25 -19.33 18.34 -30.32
C LEU A 25 -18.22 18.27 -29.26
N ARG A 26 -17.49 19.37 -29.05
CA ARG A 26 -16.50 19.50 -27.96
C ARG A 26 -17.16 19.55 -26.58
N SER A 27 -18.38 20.10 -26.49
CA SER A 27 -19.12 20.20 -25.23
C SER A 27 -19.66 18.85 -24.71
N THR A 28 -19.76 17.85 -25.59
CA THR A 28 -20.22 16.49 -25.27
C THR A 28 -19.11 15.52 -24.85
N ILE A 29 -17.85 15.96 -24.83
CA ILE A 29 -16.72 15.10 -24.49
C ILE A 29 -16.58 15.00 -22.97
N TYR A 30 -16.66 13.77 -22.46
CA TYR A 30 -16.42 13.46 -21.05
C TYR A 30 -14.93 13.26 -20.80
N TYR A 31 -14.36 14.09 -19.91
CA TYR A 31 -12.93 14.09 -19.60
C TYR A 31 -12.58 13.36 -18.29
N ASP A 32 -13.60 12.97 -17.54
CA ASP A 32 -13.47 12.29 -16.26
C ASP A 32 -13.84 10.82 -16.42
N LEU A 33 -13.19 9.97 -15.63
CA LEU A 33 -13.51 8.56 -15.61
C LEU A 33 -14.98 8.36 -15.17
N PRO A 34 -15.71 7.43 -15.79
CA PRO A 34 -17.10 7.18 -15.42
C PRO A 34 -17.21 6.76 -13.95
N SER A 35 -18.10 7.41 -13.21
CA SER A 35 -18.30 7.12 -11.78
C SER A 35 -18.81 5.69 -11.57
N LEU A 36 -18.18 4.96 -10.65
CA LEU A 36 -18.56 3.60 -10.27
C LEU A 36 -19.37 3.59 -8.95
N SER A 37 -19.80 4.76 -8.48
CA SER A 37 -20.60 4.96 -7.25
C SER A 37 -21.90 4.16 -7.20
N LYS A 38 -22.46 3.77 -8.35
CA LYS A 38 -23.69 2.97 -8.45
C LYS A 38 -23.43 1.46 -8.44
N MET A 39 -22.18 1.01 -8.51
CA MET A 39 -21.86 -0.41 -8.45
C MET A 39 -22.20 -0.96 -7.06
N PRO A 40 -22.89 -2.12 -6.97
CA PRO A 40 -23.11 -2.80 -5.70
C PRO A 40 -21.78 -2.99 -4.96
N GLY A 41 -21.76 -2.67 -3.67
CA GLY A 41 -20.57 -2.76 -2.82
C GLY A 41 -19.67 -1.52 -2.80
N SER A 42 -19.72 -0.63 -3.80
CA SER A 42 -18.83 0.57 -3.83
C SER A 42 -19.06 1.52 -2.65
N LYS A 43 -20.29 1.59 -2.13
CA LYS A 43 -20.65 2.41 -0.97
C LYS A 43 -19.79 2.11 0.27
N TYR A 44 -19.42 0.86 0.51
CA TYR A 44 -18.68 0.47 1.72
C TYR A 44 -17.29 1.10 1.76
N TYR A 45 -16.63 1.26 0.60
CA TYR A 45 -15.35 1.97 0.53
C TYR A 45 -15.50 3.47 0.80
N ARG A 46 -16.60 4.07 0.32
CA ARG A 46 -16.89 5.50 0.52
C ARG A 46 -17.21 5.79 1.98
N ASP A 47 -17.97 4.91 2.62
CA ASP A 47 -18.27 4.98 4.06
C ASP A 47 -16.98 4.90 4.89
N VAL A 48 -16.05 3.99 4.54
CA VAL A 48 -14.73 3.91 5.21
C VAL A 48 -13.90 5.17 4.97
N PHE A 49 -13.87 5.70 3.74
CA PHE A 49 -13.18 6.96 3.45
C PHE A 49 -13.71 8.10 4.32
N ASP A 50 -15.04 8.25 4.40
CA ASP A 50 -15.66 9.31 5.21
C ASP A 50 -15.40 9.13 6.72
N GLN A 51 -15.31 7.90 7.21
CA GLN A 51 -14.86 7.61 8.57
C GLN A 51 -13.39 8.00 8.78
N MET A 52 -12.52 7.65 7.83
CA MET A 52 -11.08 7.95 7.90
C MET A 52 -10.77 9.45 7.88
N LEU A 53 -11.61 10.27 7.25
CA LEU A 53 -11.43 11.73 7.25
C LEU A 53 -11.49 12.36 8.65
N ASN A 54 -12.12 11.68 9.61
CA ASN A 54 -12.30 12.15 10.97
C ASN A 54 -11.32 11.50 11.98
N ILE A 55 -10.34 10.75 11.49
CA ILE A 55 -9.33 10.11 12.34
C ILE A 55 -8.40 11.15 12.98
N ASP A 56 -8.21 11.03 14.29
CA ASP A 56 -7.12 11.68 15.00
C ASP A 56 -5.78 11.00 14.63
N ILE A 57 -4.93 11.74 13.92
CA ILE A 57 -3.64 11.27 13.40
C ILE A 57 -2.73 10.75 14.53
N ASP A 58 -2.82 11.32 15.72
CA ASP A 58 -1.97 10.94 16.85
C ASP A 58 -2.54 9.76 17.65
N ASN A 59 -3.81 9.42 17.45
CA ASN A 59 -4.54 8.48 18.30
C ASN A 59 -5.56 7.61 17.55
N TYR A 60 -5.09 6.84 16.57
CA TYR A 60 -5.89 5.80 15.91
C TYR A 60 -5.30 4.40 16.16
N SER A 61 -6.16 3.38 16.03
CA SER A 61 -5.75 1.97 16.11
C SER A 61 -5.43 1.43 14.72
N VAL A 62 -4.23 0.86 14.56
CA VAL A 62 -3.82 0.16 13.33
C VAL A 62 -4.80 -0.97 13.01
N LYS A 63 -5.24 -1.69 14.05
CA LYS A 63 -6.20 -2.81 13.95
C LYS A 63 -7.54 -2.36 13.37
N ASP A 64 -8.12 -1.29 13.91
CA ASP A 64 -9.47 -0.89 13.53
C ASP A 64 -9.52 -0.31 12.12
N VAL A 65 -8.56 0.54 11.76
CA VAL A 65 -8.49 1.12 10.41
C VAL A 65 -8.26 0.03 9.36
N ASN A 66 -7.30 -0.87 9.60
CA ASN A 66 -7.03 -1.99 8.70
C ASN A 66 -8.28 -2.88 8.52
N PHE A 67 -8.95 -3.24 9.62
CA PHE A 67 -10.16 -4.06 9.55
C PHE A 67 -11.25 -3.41 8.71
N GLN A 68 -11.51 -2.11 8.89
CA GLN A 68 -12.54 -1.38 8.15
C GLN A 68 -12.28 -1.43 6.64
N ILE A 69 -11.02 -1.21 6.22
CA ILE A 69 -10.60 -1.27 4.83
C ILE A 69 -10.83 -2.66 4.25
N GLU A 70 -10.37 -3.71 4.94
CA GLU A 70 -10.56 -5.09 4.49
C GLU A 70 -12.05 -5.48 4.45
N ASN A 71 -12.83 -5.06 5.45
CA ASN A 71 -14.24 -5.41 5.53
C ASN A 71 -15.08 -4.70 4.44
N ALA A 72 -14.66 -3.53 3.96
CA ALA A 72 -15.28 -2.88 2.80
C ALA A 72 -15.18 -3.74 1.54
N TYR A 73 -14.07 -4.46 1.35
CA TYR A 73 -13.93 -5.44 0.25
C TYR A 73 -14.97 -6.55 0.35
N PHE A 74 -15.30 -6.99 1.57
CA PHE A 74 -16.33 -8.00 1.84
C PHE A 74 -17.70 -7.41 2.16
N GLU A 75 -17.96 -6.14 1.83
CA GLU A 75 -19.29 -5.54 1.96
C GLU A 75 -19.84 -5.56 3.39
N ASN A 76 -18.94 -5.38 4.37
CA ASN A 76 -19.20 -5.44 5.80
C ASN A 76 -19.70 -6.81 6.31
N GLN A 77 -19.35 -7.90 5.63
CA GLN A 77 -19.76 -9.26 6.01
C GLN A 77 -18.79 -9.96 6.98
N ILE A 78 -17.62 -9.39 7.28
CA ILE A 78 -16.72 -9.94 8.30
C ILE A 78 -17.25 -9.60 9.70
N ASP A 79 -17.32 -10.62 10.56
CA ASP A 79 -17.63 -10.49 11.99
C ASP A 79 -16.50 -9.76 12.72
N LYS A 80 -16.78 -8.52 13.14
CA LYS A 80 -15.83 -7.68 13.90
C LYS A 80 -15.57 -8.22 15.30
N GLU A 81 -16.58 -8.77 15.97
CA GLU A 81 -16.42 -9.28 17.33
C GLU A 81 -15.50 -10.50 17.35
N GLU A 82 -15.64 -11.40 16.38
CA GLU A 82 -14.76 -12.55 16.25
C GLU A 82 -13.33 -12.15 15.87
N PHE A 83 -13.18 -11.15 14.99
CA PHE A 83 -11.86 -10.59 14.66
C PHE A 83 -11.17 -9.99 15.90
N ASP A 84 -11.87 -9.14 16.65
CA ASP A 84 -11.34 -8.52 17.88
C ASP A 84 -10.99 -9.56 18.94
N ARG A 85 -11.85 -10.57 19.10
CA ARG A 85 -11.62 -11.69 20.02
C ARG A 85 -10.38 -12.47 19.63
N THR A 86 -10.18 -12.75 18.35
CA THR A 86 -9.00 -13.46 17.83
C THR A 86 -7.71 -12.69 18.14
N ILE A 87 -7.69 -11.37 17.86
CA ILE A 87 -6.54 -10.51 18.19
C ILE A 87 -6.26 -10.50 19.69
N LYS A 88 -7.30 -10.32 20.51
CA LYS A 88 -7.16 -10.31 21.98
C LYS A 88 -6.62 -11.63 22.51
N GLN A 89 -7.19 -12.77 22.07
CA GLN A 89 -6.73 -14.10 22.51
C GLN A 89 -5.28 -14.37 22.09
N THR A 90 -4.88 -13.89 20.90
CA THR A 90 -3.49 -13.99 20.43
C THR A 90 -2.55 -13.16 21.29
N ALA A 91 -2.93 -11.92 21.63
CA ALA A 91 -2.18 -11.06 22.55
C ALA A 91 -2.05 -11.68 23.95
N ASP A 92 -3.14 -12.21 24.51
CA ASP A 92 -3.15 -12.90 25.80
C ASP A 92 -2.24 -14.14 25.78
N PHE A 93 -2.25 -14.91 24.68
CA PHE A 93 -1.36 -16.06 24.48
C PHE A 93 0.12 -15.64 24.50
N ILE A 94 0.47 -14.58 23.77
CA ILE A 94 1.83 -14.03 23.71
C ILE A 94 2.29 -13.58 25.10
N LEU A 95 1.47 -12.81 25.81
CA LEU A 95 1.77 -12.32 27.16
C LEU A 95 1.88 -13.47 28.18
N ALA A 96 1.02 -14.48 28.08
CA ALA A 96 1.10 -15.66 28.93
C ALA A 96 2.40 -16.45 28.66
N LYS A 97 2.84 -16.55 27.39
CA LYS A 97 4.12 -17.17 27.06
C LYS A 97 5.32 -16.40 27.61
N MET A 98 5.26 -15.08 27.59
CA MET A 98 6.29 -14.23 28.21
C MET A 98 6.39 -14.49 29.72
N LYS A 99 5.25 -14.53 30.42
CA LYS A 99 5.19 -14.82 31.86
C LYS A 99 5.76 -16.20 32.18
N GLU A 100 5.41 -17.23 31.41
CA GLU A 100 5.94 -18.59 31.57
C GLU A 100 7.48 -18.65 31.43
N ARG A 101 8.06 -17.78 30.59
CA ARG A 101 9.51 -17.66 30.39
C ARG A 101 10.19 -16.66 31.32
N ASN A 102 9.45 -16.09 32.28
CA ASN A 102 9.90 -15.02 33.17
C ASN A 102 10.51 -13.85 32.39
N PHE A 103 9.85 -13.41 31.31
CA PHE A 103 10.20 -12.19 30.58
C PHE A 103 9.42 -11.01 31.15
N ASP A 104 10.08 -9.85 31.20
CA ASP A 104 9.47 -8.58 31.59
C ASP A 104 8.41 -8.18 30.55
N THR A 105 7.14 -8.22 30.94
CA THR A 105 6.01 -7.88 30.06
C THR A 105 5.87 -6.38 29.82
N ASN A 106 6.70 -5.53 30.42
CA ASN A 106 6.78 -4.09 30.12
C ASN A 106 7.97 -3.75 29.21
N SER A 107 8.86 -4.71 28.95
CA SER A 107 10.03 -4.50 28.10
C SER A 107 9.65 -4.55 26.61
N ASN A 108 9.80 -3.42 25.91
CA ASN A 108 9.58 -3.37 24.46
C ASN A 108 10.42 -4.42 23.70
N THR A 109 11.67 -4.60 24.10
CA THR A 109 12.57 -5.62 23.56
C THR A 109 12.02 -7.04 23.75
N ALA A 110 11.50 -7.35 24.94
CA ALA A 110 10.99 -8.69 25.23
C ALA A 110 9.67 -8.97 24.50
N LYS A 111 8.80 -7.96 24.38
CA LYS A 111 7.56 -8.03 23.59
C LYS A 111 7.85 -8.29 22.11
N ASN A 112 8.72 -7.49 21.49
CA ASN A 112 9.12 -7.67 20.08
C ASN A 112 9.83 -9.01 19.83
N PHE A 113 10.62 -9.51 20.79
CA PHE A 113 11.19 -10.85 20.69
C PHE A 113 10.14 -11.95 20.74
N MET A 114 9.15 -11.83 21.62
CA MET A 114 8.06 -12.81 21.67
C MET A 114 7.21 -12.76 20.40
N LEU A 115 6.95 -11.58 19.84
CA LEU A 115 6.29 -11.43 18.54
C LEU A 115 7.10 -12.07 17.42
N PHE A 116 8.42 -11.84 17.38
CA PHE A 116 9.31 -12.49 16.42
C PHE A 116 9.21 -14.01 16.52
N GLU A 117 9.32 -14.58 17.72
CA GLU A 117 9.18 -16.02 17.88
C GLU A 117 7.76 -16.48 17.54
N PHE A 118 6.70 -15.71 17.83
CA PHE A 118 5.33 -16.08 17.50
C PHE A 118 5.16 -16.24 15.99
N PHE A 119 5.72 -15.33 15.19
CA PHE A 119 5.65 -15.45 13.74
C PHE A 119 6.49 -16.60 13.18
N THR A 120 7.56 -17.01 13.86
CA THR A 120 8.60 -17.87 13.27
C THR A 120 8.76 -19.25 13.90
N GLN A 121 8.23 -19.46 15.11
CA GLN A 121 8.44 -20.67 15.90
C GLN A 121 7.12 -21.28 16.39
N PRO A 122 7.03 -22.62 16.47
CA PRO A 122 5.91 -23.26 17.14
C PRO A 122 5.92 -22.90 18.63
N MET A 123 4.75 -22.63 19.19
CA MET A 123 4.61 -22.28 20.60
C MET A 123 3.47 -23.05 21.27
N GLN A 124 3.64 -23.30 22.56
CA GLN A 124 2.58 -23.81 23.42
C GLN A 124 2.70 -23.12 24.77
N VAL A 125 1.57 -22.72 25.34
CA VAL A 125 1.50 -22.08 26.66
C VAL A 125 0.77 -23.02 27.60
N LYS A 126 1.27 -23.20 28.82
CA LYS A 126 0.57 -24.00 29.84
C LYS A 126 -0.83 -23.43 30.09
N GLY A 127 -1.84 -24.31 30.07
CA GLY A 127 -3.24 -23.92 30.25
C GLY A 127 -3.99 -23.54 28.96
N PHE A 128 -3.27 -23.34 27.85
CA PHE A 128 -3.89 -23.21 26.53
C PHE A 128 -3.96 -24.58 25.87
N LYS A 129 -5.12 -24.91 25.31
CA LYS A 129 -5.34 -26.22 24.64
C LYS A 129 -4.59 -26.30 23.32
N GLU A 130 -4.49 -25.18 22.62
CA GLU A 130 -3.98 -25.14 21.26
C GLU A 130 -2.48 -24.85 21.21
N LYS A 131 -1.82 -25.53 20.27
CA LYS A 131 -0.45 -25.27 19.91
C LYS A 131 -0.44 -24.29 18.74
N HIS A 132 0.30 -23.20 18.90
CA HIS A 132 0.54 -22.24 17.83
C HIS A 132 1.61 -22.77 16.85
N PHE A 133 1.39 -22.52 15.57
CA PHE A 133 2.34 -22.84 14.50
C PHE A 133 2.81 -21.57 13.79
N PRO A 134 4.08 -21.50 13.35
CA PRO A 134 4.61 -20.34 12.65
C PRO A 134 3.72 -19.91 11.49
N ILE A 135 3.60 -18.60 11.29
CA ILE A 135 2.92 -18.01 10.15
C ILE A 135 3.79 -18.22 8.92
N LYS A 136 3.20 -18.60 7.79
CA LYS A 136 3.93 -18.88 6.55
C LYS A 136 3.64 -17.84 5.48
N TYR A 137 4.66 -17.54 4.67
CA TYR A 137 4.44 -16.77 3.46
C TYR A 137 3.68 -17.61 2.42
N ASP A 138 2.70 -16.99 1.77
CA ASP A 138 1.87 -17.60 0.74
C ASP A 138 2.43 -17.24 -0.66
N PHE A 139 3.12 -18.19 -1.29
CA PHE A 139 3.73 -17.98 -2.61
C PHE A 139 2.72 -18.05 -3.76
N GLU A 140 1.46 -18.42 -3.49
CA GLU A 140 0.42 -18.50 -4.51
C GLU A 140 -0.25 -17.12 -4.66
N ASP A 141 -0.32 -16.58 -5.88
CA ASP A 141 -0.87 -15.23 -6.17
C ASP A 141 -0.41 -14.17 -5.15
N TYR A 142 0.90 -14.12 -4.95
CA TYR A 142 1.52 -13.26 -3.94
C TYR A 142 1.45 -11.75 -4.26
N TRP A 143 0.98 -11.40 -5.46
CA TRP A 143 0.66 -10.04 -5.87
C TRP A 143 -0.84 -9.71 -5.73
N GLY A 144 -1.69 -10.68 -5.37
CA GLY A 144 -3.15 -10.47 -5.27
C GLY A 144 -3.77 -10.07 -6.61
N LYS A 145 -3.21 -10.54 -7.73
CA LYS A 145 -3.69 -10.24 -9.09
C LYS A 145 -5.05 -10.89 -9.33
N ASP A 146 -5.22 -12.12 -8.87
CA ASP A 146 -6.45 -12.88 -9.06
C ASP A 146 -7.40 -12.71 -7.88
N ASN A 147 -6.87 -12.69 -6.66
CA ASN A 147 -7.65 -12.49 -5.45
C ASN A 147 -6.98 -11.47 -4.50
N TRP A 148 -7.49 -10.25 -4.50
CA TRP A 148 -6.96 -9.18 -3.66
C TRP A 148 -7.03 -9.50 -2.15
N ALA A 149 -7.95 -10.36 -1.72
CA ALA A 149 -8.02 -10.77 -0.31
C ALA A 149 -6.78 -11.53 0.18
N LYS A 150 -5.87 -11.94 -0.70
CA LYS A 150 -4.55 -12.46 -0.29
C LYS A 150 -3.70 -11.42 0.45
N MET A 151 -3.96 -10.14 0.25
CA MET A 151 -3.26 -9.04 0.93
C MET A 151 -3.72 -8.79 2.37
N PHE A 152 -4.76 -9.48 2.82
CA PHE A 152 -5.50 -9.12 4.03
C PHE A 152 -5.05 -9.88 5.29
N VAL A 153 -5.02 -9.18 6.41
CA VAL A 153 -4.85 -9.71 7.76
C VAL A 153 -6.00 -10.65 8.13
N THR A 154 -7.22 -10.36 7.73
CA THR A 154 -8.39 -11.22 7.97
C THR A 154 -8.26 -12.59 7.31
N LYS A 155 -7.68 -12.66 6.11
CA LYS A 155 -7.30 -13.93 5.47
C LYS A 155 -6.16 -14.60 6.23
N LEU A 156 -5.11 -13.85 6.55
CA LEU A 156 -3.94 -14.34 7.28
C LEU A 156 -4.31 -15.04 8.59
N LEU A 157 -5.19 -14.44 9.40
CA LEU A 157 -5.66 -15.01 10.66
C LEU A 157 -6.43 -16.33 10.45
N LYS A 158 -7.22 -16.44 9.37
CA LYS A 158 -8.00 -17.64 9.05
C LYS A 158 -7.16 -18.80 8.53
N THR A 159 -6.13 -18.51 7.72
CA THR A 159 -5.36 -19.55 7.02
C THR A 159 -3.97 -19.78 7.60
N ASN A 160 -3.51 -18.93 8.53
CA ASN A 160 -2.14 -18.88 9.04
C ASN A 160 -1.08 -18.67 7.93
N THR A 161 -1.48 -18.07 6.79
CA THR A 161 -0.59 -17.78 5.65
C THR A 161 -0.86 -16.40 5.07
N GLY A 162 0.18 -15.64 4.73
CA GLY A 162 0.05 -14.24 4.32
C GLY A 162 1.11 -13.75 3.36
N GLN A 163 0.99 -12.48 3.00
CA GLN A 163 1.89 -11.74 2.12
C GLN A 163 2.74 -10.71 2.86
N CYS A 164 3.70 -10.13 2.15
CA CYS A 164 4.60 -9.09 2.64
C CYS A 164 3.88 -7.82 3.07
N HIS A 165 2.60 -7.66 2.69
CA HIS A 165 1.72 -6.62 3.19
C HIS A 165 0.99 -7.04 4.49
N SER A 166 0.23 -8.14 4.45
CA SER A 166 -0.56 -8.62 5.61
C SER A 166 0.26 -9.00 6.84
N MET A 167 1.46 -9.59 6.66
CA MET A 167 2.23 -10.13 7.78
C MET A 167 2.80 -9.01 8.67
N PRO A 168 3.46 -7.97 8.12
CA PRO A 168 3.83 -6.79 8.90
C PRO A 168 2.63 -6.08 9.55
N LEU A 169 1.49 -5.97 8.86
CA LEU A 169 0.30 -5.36 9.46
C LEU A 169 -0.22 -6.15 10.66
N LEU A 170 -0.31 -7.48 10.57
CA LEU A 170 -0.66 -8.30 11.73
C LEU A 170 0.35 -8.15 12.86
N TYR A 171 1.65 -8.04 12.55
CA TYR A 171 2.68 -7.80 13.56
C TYR A 171 2.41 -6.49 14.30
N LEU A 172 2.12 -5.39 13.60
CA LEU A 172 1.81 -4.09 14.20
C LEU A 172 0.52 -4.12 15.02
N ILE A 173 -0.50 -4.83 14.54
CA ILE A 173 -1.76 -5.03 15.27
C ILE A 173 -1.51 -5.75 16.60
N LEU A 174 -0.72 -6.82 16.58
CA LEU A 174 -0.38 -7.58 17.78
C LEU A 174 0.58 -6.79 18.69
N ALA A 175 1.49 -6.00 18.12
CA ALA A 175 2.35 -5.10 18.86
C ALA A 175 1.53 -4.05 19.62
N GLU A 176 0.60 -3.38 18.96
CA GLU A 176 -0.36 -2.45 19.58
C GLU A 176 -1.15 -3.14 20.71
N ALA A 177 -1.65 -4.36 20.46
CA ALA A 177 -2.45 -5.10 21.45
C ALA A 177 -1.68 -5.53 22.71
N ILE A 178 -0.36 -5.67 22.63
CA ILE A 178 0.50 -5.97 23.80
C ILE A 178 1.31 -4.75 24.27
N ASP A 179 1.04 -3.56 23.73
CA ASP A 179 1.76 -2.31 24.04
C ASP A 179 3.27 -2.39 23.72
N ALA A 180 3.60 -2.99 22.57
CA ALA A 180 4.94 -3.00 22.00
C ALA A 180 5.05 -1.91 20.92
N GLU A 181 6.22 -1.27 20.90
CA GLU A 181 6.58 -0.29 19.89
C GLU A 181 7.34 -0.98 18.74
N ALA A 182 6.75 -0.89 17.56
CA ALA A 182 7.28 -1.38 16.29
C ALA A 182 6.77 -0.49 15.15
N TYR A 183 7.48 -0.51 14.03
CA TYR A 183 7.26 0.39 12.90
C TYR A 183 7.20 -0.38 11.60
N LEU A 184 6.32 0.02 10.70
CA LEU A 184 6.38 -0.39 9.30
C LEU A 184 7.55 0.32 8.62
N ALA A 185 8.26 -0.39 7.77
CA ALA A 185 9.24 0.18 6.85
C ALA A 185 9.03 -0.42 5.46
N LEU A 186 9.38 0.36 4.43
CA LEU A 186 9.17 -0.01 3.04
C LEU A 186 10.52 -0.25 2.34
N SER A 187 10.51 -1.18 1.40
CA SER A 187 11.50 -1.34 0.35
C SER A 187 10.75 -1.51 -0.99
N PRO A 188 11.43 -1.47 -2.15
CA PRO A 188 10.75 -1.62 -3.44
C PRO A 188 9.86 -2.88 -3.45
N ASN A 189 8.56 -2.67 -3.73
CA ASN A 189 7.51 -3.71 -3.75
C ASN A 189 7.34 -4.53 -2.46
N HIS A 190 7.82 -4.05 -1.31
CA HIS A 190 7.89 -4.87 -0.10
C HIS A 190 7.79 -4.05 1.18
N SER A 191 7.29 -4.67 2.25
CA SER A 191 7.23 -4.05 3.58
C SER A 191 7.73 -5.00 4.65
N TYR A 192 8.34 -4.44 5.69
CA TYR A 192 8.96 -5.18 6.78
C TYR A 192 8.86 -4.42 8.10
N ILE A 193 9.22 -5.06 9.20
CA ILE A 193 9.10 -4.48 10.53
C ILE A 193 10.44 -3.94 11.02
N LYS A 194 10.40 -2.80 11.70
CA LYS A 194 11.51 -2.24 12.47
C LYS A 194 11.12 -2.05 13.92
N PHE A 195 12.03 -2.35 14.83
CA PHE A 195 11.88 -2.05 16.25
C PHE A 195 13.24 -1.78 16.87
N GLN A 196 13.23 -1.18 18.05
CA GLN A 196 14.43 -0.80 18.78
C GLN A 196 14.55 -1.59 20.08
N ASP A 197 15.77 -2.00 20.44
CA ASP A 197 16.02 -2.60 21.76
C ASP A 197 16.25 -1.54 22.85
N LYS A 198 16.36 -1.98 24.11
CA LYS A 198 16.66 -1.12 25.28
C LYS A 198 18.01 -0.36 25.19
N LYS A 199 18.86 -0.64 24.20
CA LYS A 199 20.15 0.03 23.97
C LYS A 199 20.12 0.90 22.71
N ASP A 200 18.93 1.28 22.28
CA ASP A 200 18.71 2.09 21.09
C ASP A 200 19.16 1.45 19.77
N LYS A 201 19.42 0.13 19.75
CA LYS A 201 19.81 -0.59 18.53
C LYS A 201 18.56 -0.94 17.71
N TRP A 202 18.59 -0.56 16.44
CA TRP A 202 17.56 -0.93 15.47
C TRP A 202 17.73 -2.35 14.94
N TYR A 203 16.60 -3.03 14.79
CA TYR A 203 16.47 -4.34 14.18
C TYR A 203 15.48 -4.24 13.01
N ASN A 204 15.78 -4.93 11.91
CA ASN A 204 14.82 -5.16 10.84
C ASN A 204 14.36 -6.62 10.91
N LEU A 205 13.06 -6.85 10.80
CA LEU A 205 12.44 -8.16 10.81
C LEU A 205 11.71 -8.37 9.47
N GLU A 206 12.26 -9.28 8.69
CA GLU A 206 11.69 -9.76 7.44
C GLU A 206 10.76 -10.94 7.72
N LEU A 207 9.45 -10.69 7.68
CA LEU A 207 8.46 -11.70 8.03
C LEU A 207 8.23 -12.72 6.91
N THR A 208 8.56 -12.39 5.66
CA THR A 208 8.41 -13.29 4.52
C THR A 208 9.31 -14.53 4.60
N ASN A 209 10.47 -14.41 5.24
CA ASN A 209 11.37 -15.54 5.52
C ASN A 209 11.57 -15.79 7.02
N GLY A 210 10.93 -15.00 7.88
CA GLY A 210 11.03 -15.12 9.34
C GLY A 210 12.42 -14.81 9.88
N MET A 211 13.12 -13.82 9.32
CA MET A 211 14.51 -13.52 9.69
C MET A 211 14.69 -12.11 10.24
N LEU A 212 15.61 -11.98 11.20
CA LEU A 212 16.20 -10.69 11.50
C LEU A 212 17.27 -10.39 10.45
N THR A 213 17.18 -9.21 9.84
CA THR A 213 17.95 -8.87 8.64
C THR A 213 18.73 -7.58 8.84
N VAL A 214 19.98 -7.58 8.38
CA VAL A 214 20.84 -6.38 8.36
C VAL A 214 20.46 -5.45 7.21
N SER A 215 20.58 -4.14 7.41
CA SER A 215 20.20 -3.13 6.40
C SER A 215 20.94 -3.31 5.07
N SER A 216 22.17 -3.82 5.08
CA SER A 216 22.92 -4.11 3.85
C SER A 216 22.24 -5.16 2.98
N PHE A 217 21.56 -6.14 3.57
CA PHE A 217 20.82 -7.13 2.80
C PHE A 217 19.60 -6.51 2.10
N ILE A 218 18.91 -5.59 2.78
CA ILE A 218 17.77 -4.86 2.20
C ILE A 218 18.24 -3.99 1.03
N LEU A 219 19.38 -3.31 1.17
CA LEU A 219 20.02 -2.51 0.11
C LEU A 219 20.49 -3.36 -1.09
N ASN A 220 20.95 -4.58 -0.84
CA ASN A 220 21.48 -5.47 -1.87
C ASN A 220 20.42 -6.01 -2.84
N ASN A 221 19.13 -5.67 -2.67
CA ASN A 221 18.12 -5.99 -3.68
C ASN A 221 18.35 -5.25 -5.00
N GLY A 222 19.12 -4.15 -5.01
CA GLY A 222 19.60 -3.46 -6.21
C GLY A 222 18.63 -2.44 -6.82
N TYR A 223 17.48 -2.19 -6.19
CA TYR A 223 16.45 -1.26 -6.69
C TYR A 223 16.19 -0.09 -5.76
N ILE A 224 17.07 0.12 -4.77
CA ILE A 224 17.07 1.31 -3.92
C ILE A 224 18.14 2.27 -4.48
N THR A 225 17.70 3.26 -5.24
CA THR A 225 18.58 4.28 -5.84
C THR A 225 19.12 5.24 -4.77
N ALA A 226 20.18 5.99 -5.10
CA ALA A 226 20.74 7.00 -4.20
C ALA A 226 19.71 8.12 -3.93
N GLU A 227 18.95 8.49 -4.96
CA GLU A 227 17.85 9.44 -4.92
C GLU A 227 16.74 8.95 -3.99
N ALA A 228 16.34 7.67 -4.06
CA ALA A 228 15.36 7.08 -3.16
C ALA A 228 15.82 7.10 -1.70
N MET A 229 17.12 6.89 -1.45
CA MET A 229 17.69 7.02 -0.10
C MET A 229 17.68 8.47 0.38
N GLN A 230 18.05 9.42 -0.49
CA GLN A 230 18.07 10.85 -0.18
C GLN A 230 16.66 11.39 0.12
N ASN A 231 15.68 10.97 -0.67
CA ASN A 231 14.27 11.32 -0.52
C ASN A 231 13.56 10.51 0.57
N LYS A 232 14.26 9.56 1.22
CA LYS A 232 13.78 8.80 2.37
C LYS A 232 12.48 8.02 2.11
N ILE A 233 12.24 7.60 0.88
CA ILE A 233 11.01 6.86 0.51
C ILE A 233 11.06 5.38 0.96
N TYR A 234 12.27 4.87 1.26
CA TYR A 234 12.50 3.50 1.74
C TYR A 234 13.34 3.47 3.02
N MET A 235 13.27 2.33 3.71
CA MET A 235 14.05 1.95 4.90
C MET A 235 13.86 2.83 6.15
N GLN A 236 12.98 3.82 6.07
CA GLN A 236 12.56 4.64 7.20
C GLN A 236 11.44 3.96 7.98
N ASN A 237 11.32 4.34 9.24
CA ASN A 237 10.14 4.02 10.03
C ASN A 237 9.01 4.94 9.58
N LEU A 238 7.85 4.39 9.24
CA LEU A 238 6.69 5.23 9.00
C LEU A 238 6.21 5.85 10.31
N THR A 239 5.98 7.15 10.31
CA THR A 239 5.24 7.83 11.39
C THR A 239 3.77 7.44 11.35
N LYS A 240 3.00 7.75 12.41
CA LYS A 240 1.54 7.54 12.40
C LYS A 240 0.86 8.25 11.22
N GLN A 241 1.26 9.49 10.93
CA GLN A 241 0.76 10.23 9.77
C GLN A 241 1.06 9.52 8.44
N GLN A 242 2.28 9.01 8.27
CA GLN A 242 2.67 8.28 7.06
C GLN A 242 2.00 6.90 6.95
N MET A 243 1.78 6.22 8.08
CA MET A 243 1.02 4.98 8.12
C MET A 243 -0.45 5.21 7.79
N LEU A 244 -1.05 6.33 8.22
CA LEU A 244 -2.40 6.71 7.80
C LEU A 244 -2.46 7.00 6.29
N SER A 245 -1.44 7.64 5.71
CA SER A 245 -1.31 7.77 4.25
C SER A 245 -1.27 6.40 3.54
N GLN A 246 -0.54 5.44 4.11
CA GLN A 246 -0.53 4.06 3.60
C GLN A 246 -1.92 3.44 3.65
N PHE A 247 -2.69 3.62 4.73
CA PHE A 247 -4.07 3.12 4.81
C PHE A 247 -5.01 3.74 3.78
N TYR A 248 -4.90 5.04 3.47
CA TYR A 248 -5.64 5.62 2.35
C TYR A 248 -5.24 4.98 1.01
N THR A 249 -3.95 4.67 0.85
CA THR A 249 -3.45 3.96 -0.34
C THR A 249 -3.99 2.53 -0.41
N ASP A 250 -4.10 1.82 0.71
CA ASP A 250 -4.68 0.48 0.81
C ASP A 250 -6.18 0.49 0.49
N LEU A 251 -6.91 1.52 0.94
CA LEU A 251 -8.32 1.74 0.59
C LEU A 251 -8.51 1.95 -0.92
N ALA A 252 -7.68 2.79 -1.54
CA ALA A 252 -7.72 3.05 -2.97
C ALA A 252 -7.37 1.80 -3.79
N THR A 253 -6.30 1.10 -3.43
CA THR A 253 -5.87 -0.12 -4.15
C THR A 253 -6.91 -1.24 -4.03
N GLY A 254 -7.49 -1.45 -2.85
CA GLY A 254 -8.61 -2.38 -2.68
C GLY A 254 -9.82 -2.02 -3.55
N TYR A 255 -10.15 -0.73 -3.67
CA TYR A 255 -11.23 -0.27 -4.54
C TYR A 255 -10.91 -0.52 -6.02
N ILE A 256 -9.68 -0.18 -6.45
CA ILE A 256 -9.22 -0.38 -7.84
C ILE A 256 -9.30 -1.87 -8.22
N HIS A 257 -8.84 -2.77 -7.36
CA HIS A 257 -8.90 -4.21 -7.64
C HIS A 257 -10.33 -4.74 -7.69
N LYS A 258 -11.27 -4.17 -6.93
CA LYS A 258 -12.66 -4.63 -6.90
C LYS A 258 -13.54 -4.02 -8.00
N PHE A 259 -13.34 -2.75 -8.34
CA PHE A 259 -14.23 -1.99 -9.23
C PHE A 259 -13.51 -1.35 -10.42
N GLY A 260 -12.25 -0.94 -10.25
CA GLY A 260 -11.48 -0.17 -11.23
C GLY A 260 -11.30 1.29 -10.82
N TYR A 261 -10.83 2.11 -11.77
CA TYR A 261 -10.54 3.52 -11.54
C TYR A 261 -11.77 4.40 -11.81
N ASP A 262 -12.07 5.30 -10.87
CA ASP A 262 -13.01 6.42 -11.02
C ASP A 262 -12.58 7.61 -10.14
N GLU A 263 -13.39 8.67 -10.09
CA GLU A 263 -13.18 9.87 -9.25
C GLU A 263 -12.89 9.57 -7.76
N PHE A 264 -13.39 8.45 -7.22
CA PHE A 264 -13.17 8.09 -5.82
C PHE A 264 -11.70 7.78 -5.55
N VAL A 265 -11.04 7.07 -6.47
CA VAL A 265 -9.61 6.75 -6.36
C VAL A 265 -8.77 8.04 -6.25
N GLU A 266 -9.05 9.02 -7.11
CA GLU A 266 -8.37 10.30 -7.05
C GLU A 266 -8.60 11.02 -5.72
N LYS A 267 -9.84 11.07 -5.24
CA LYS A 267 -10.19 11.69 -3.96
C LYS A 267 -9.40 11.06 -2.80
N VAL A 268 -9.36 9.73 -2.76
CA VAL A 268 -8.66 8.97 -1.71
C VAL A 268 -7.15 9.20 -1.77
N ILE A 269 -6.56 9.12 -2.96
CA ILE A 269 -5.10 9.25 -3.14
C ILE A 269 -4.61 10.68 -2.93
N ASN A 270 -5.39 11.68 -3.32
CA ASN A 270 -5.06 13.08 -2.98
C ASN A 270 -4.98 13.25 -1.46
N LYS A 271 -5.90 12.63 -0.70
CA LYS A 271 -5.83 12.65 0.77
C LYS A 271 -4.60 11.92 1.32
N ALA A 272 -4.22 10.78 0.72
CA ALA A 272 -2.99 10.08 1.07
C ALA A 272 -1.75 10.97 0.88
N LEU A 273 -1.69 11.71 -0.23
CA LEU A 273 -0.58 12.60 -0.57
C LEU A 273 -0.55 13.88 0.27
N GLU A 274 -1.68 14.38 0.76
CA GLU A 274 -1.70 15.46 1.78
C GLU A 274 -0.96 15.03 3.06
N LEU A 275 -1.15 13.77 3.48
CA LEU A 275 -0.54 13.22 4.70
C LEU A 275 0.93 12.84 4.49
N TYR A 276 1.29 12.34 3.31
CA TYR A 276 2.66 11.96 2.99
C TYR A 276 2.98 12.26 1.51
N PRO A 277 3.42 13.49 1.20
CA PRO A 277 3.62 13.94 -0.19
C PRO A 277 4.62 13.10 -0.98
N THR A 278 5.63 12.54 -0.31
CA THR A 278 6.67 11.70 -0.92
C THR A 278 6.36 10.20 -0.78
N SER A 279 5.12 9.83 -0.40
CA SER A 279 4.68 8.43 -0.38
C SER A 279 4.80 7.85 -1.77
N ILE A 280 5.74 6.93 -1.98
CA ILE A 280 5.96 6.35 -3.31
C ILE A 280 4.74 5.56 -3.76
N ASN A 281 4.11 4.79 -2.86
CA ASN A 281 2.92 4.01 -3.17
C ASN A 281 1.76 4.92 -3.61
N ALA A 282 1.49 6.01 -2.89
CA ALA A 282 0.41 6.94 -3.25
C ALA A 282 0.71 7.67 -4.58
N ASN A 283 1.96 8.10 -4.79
CA ASN A 283 2.36 8.76 -6.05
C ASN A 283 2.26 7.81 -7.26
N MET A 284 2.57 6.52 -7.08
CA MET A 284 2.37 5.50 -8.12
C MET A 284 0.90 5.28 -8.43
N VAL A 285 0.02 5.16 -7.42
CA VAL A 285 -1.43 5.03 -7.67
C VAL A 285 -1.96 6.29 -8.37
N LYS A 286 -1.49 7.49 -8.00
CA LYS A 286 -1.86 8.74 -8.68
C LYS A 286 -1.40 8.74 -10.14
N ALA A 287 -0.18 8.28 -10.42
CA ALA A 287 0.33 8.17 -11.79
C ALA A 287 -0.54 7.22 -12.62
N ASN A 288 -0.87 6.04 -12.08
CA ASN A 288 -1.72 5.06 -12.74
C ASN A 288 -3.15 5.58 -12.96
N TYR A 289 -3.71 6.33 -12.01
CA TYR A 289 -5.00 7.00 -12.17
C TYR A 289 -4.95 8.02 -13.33
N ASN A 290 -3.94 8.88 -13.37
CA ASN A 290 -3.78 9.88 -14.43
C ASN A 290 -3.60 9.21 -15.81
N GLU A 291 -2.85 8.10 -15.87
CA GLU A 291 -2.70 7.30 -17.09
C GLU A 291 -4.03 6.68 -17.53
N ALA A 292 -4.80 6.10 -16.60
CA ALA A 292 -6.12 5.54 -16.88
C ALA A 292 -7.09 6.62 -17.41
N ARG A 293 -7.09 7.81 -16.80
CA ARG A 293 -7.87 8.96 -17.26
C ARG A 293 -7.46 9.41 -18.66
N LEU A 294 -6.17 9.54 -18.93
CA LEU A 294 -5.68 9.91 -20.27
C LEU A 294 -6.09 8.87 -21.32
N LYS A 295 -5.92 7.57 -21.03
CA LYS A 295 -6.34 6.47 -21.92
C LYS A 295 -7.83 6.53 -22.23
N TYR A 296 -8.66 6.78 -21.21
CA TYR A 296 -10.10 6.98 -21.38
C TYR A 296 -10.39 8.16 -22.33
N VAL A 297 -9.81 9.33 -22.07
CA VAL A 297 -10.01 10.52 -22.90
C VAL A 297 -9.57 10.31 -24.35
N ILE A 298 -8.40 9.71 -24.57
CA ILE A 298 -7.91 9.41 -25.93
C ILE A 298 -8.89 8.50 -26.67
N LYS A 299 -9.46 7.51 -25.97
CA LYS A 299 -10.46 6.59 -26.53
C LYS A 299 -11.76 7.31 -26.87
N GLU A 300 -12.30 8.15 -25.97
CA GLU A 300 -13.51 8.94 -26.23
C GLU A 300 -13.34 9.91 -27.40
N LEU A 301 -12.13 10.45 -27.58
CA LEU A 301 -11.78 11.30 -28.72
C LEU A 301 -11.58 10.54 -30.03
N GLY A 302 -11.50 9.20 -29.99
CA GLY A 302 -11.17 8.38 -31.17
C GLY A 302 -9.77 8.66 -31.74
N ILE A 303 -8.83 9.09 -30.89
CA ILE A 303 -7.47 9.46 -31.31
C ILE A 303 -6.51 8.28 -31.08
N ASN A 304 -5.55 8.08 -31.99
CA ASN A 304 -4.42 7.18 -31.77
C ASN A 304 -3.11 7.97 -31.60
N THR A 305 -2.69 8.21 -30.35
CA THR A 305 -1.48 8.98 -30.01
C THR A 305 -0.16 8.28 -30.34
N GLU A 306 -0.19 7.01 -30.77
CA GLU A 306 1.00 6.33 -31.30
C GLU A 306 1.37 6.84 -32.70
N THR A 307 0.40 7.40 -33.43
CA THR A 307 0.60 8.00 -34.75
C THR A 307 0.91 9.50 -34.67
N GLN A 308 1.66 10.03 -35.64
CA GLN A 308 1.93 11.47 -35.72
C GLN A 308 0.64 12.29 -35.89
N ASP A 309 -0.30 11.78 -36.70
CA ASP A 309 -1.62 12.40 -36.90
C ASP A 309 -2.40 12.50 -35.58
N GLY A 310 -2.48 11.42 -34.79
CA GLY A 310 -3.15 11.46 -33.50
C GLY A 310 -2.47 12.37 -32.48
N ARG A 311 -1.13 12.45 -32.47
CA ARG A 311 -0.38 13.42 -31.66
C ARG A 311 -0.65 14.87 -32.07
N ASN A 312 -0.93 15.14 -33.33
CA ASN A 312 -1.33 16.48 -33.76
C ASN A 312 -2.80 16.76 -33.40
N LYS A 313 -3.68 15.76 -33.53
CA LYS A 313 -5.11 15.89 -33.23
C LYS A 313 -5.39 16.21 -31.76
N ILE A 314 -4.64 15.60 -30.83
CA ILE A 314 -4.83 15.85 -29.39
C ILE A 314 -4.57 17.31 -29.01
N LEU A 315 -3.70 18.03 -29.75
CA LEU A 315 -3.42 19.45 -29.53
C LEU A 315 -4.65 20.35 -29.70
N ASN A 316 -5.68 19.88 -30.43
CA ASN A 316 -6.93 20.61 -30.62
C ASN A 316 -7.89 20.50 -29.41
N TYR A 317 -7.52 19.76 -28.37
CA TYR A 317 -8.34 19.52 -27.18
C TYR A 317 -7.58 19.98 -25.92
N PRO A 318 -7.72 21.25 -25.49
CA PRO A 318 -6.96 21.81 -24.38
C PRO A 318 -7.06 21.01 -23.08
N LYS A 319 -8.25 20.49 -22.74
CA LYS A 319 -8.45 19.61 -21.57
C LYS A 319 -7.69 18.28 -21.67
N ALA A 320 -7.58 17.68 -22.86
CA ALA A 320 -6.80 16.46 -23.04
C ALA A 320 -5.30 16.72 -22.87
N ILE A 321 -4.83 17.89 -23.30
CA ILE A 321 -3.45 18.34 -23.07
C ILE A 321 -3.18 18.58 -21.59
N GLU A 322 -4.11 19.19 -20.86
CA GLU A 322 -4.00 19.37 -19.42
C GLU A 322 -3.86 18.01 -18.70
N ILE A 323 -4.71 17.03 -19.05
CA ILE A 323 -4.65 15.67 -18.47
C ILE A 323 -3.32 14.98 -18.81
N LEU A 324 -2.83 15.12 -20.04
CA LEU A 324 -1.50 14.62 -20.42
C LEU A 324 -0.38 15.26 -19.58
N GLN A 325 -0.44 16.58 -19.36
CA GLN A 325 0.52 17.30 -18.54
C GLN A 325 0.46 16.89 -17.07
N GLN A 326 -0.74 16.65 -16.53
CA GLN A 326 -0.93 16.12 -15.17
C GLN A 326 -0.32 14.73 -15.03
N MET A 327 -0.53 13.85 -16.00
CA MET A 327 0.09 12.53 -16.04
C MET A 327 1.62 12.62 -16.09
N GLN A 328 2.18 13.42 -17.00
CA GLN A 328 3.63 13.61 -17.14
C GLN A 328 4.25 14.20 -15.86
N SER A 329 3.60 15.19 -15.25
CA SER A 329 4.07 15.81 -14.01
C SER A 329 4.10 14.79 -12.87
N GLN A 330 3.09 13.92 -12.80
CA GLN A 330 3.03 12.88 -11.78
C GLN A 330 4.10 11.80 -11.96
N TYR A 331 4.39 11.37 -13.20
CA TYR A 331 5.51 10.47 -13.47
C TYR A 331 6.85 11.12 -13.13
N LYS A 332 7.01 12.41 -13.44
CA LYS A 332 8.21 13.15 -13.06
C LYS A 332 8.41 13.16 -11.54
N ILE A 333 7.36 13.30 -10.74
CA ILE A 333 7.47 13.18 -9.28
C ILE A 333 7.98 11.79 -8.89
N VAL A 334 7.43 10.73 -9.47
CA VAL A 334 7.87 9.34 -9.21
C VAL A 334 9.35 9.14 -9.56
N ASP A 335 9.78 9.65 -10.71
CA ASP A 335 11.18 9.58 -11.16
C ASP A 335 12.11 10.40 -10.25
N ASP A 336 11.72 11.64 -9.91
CA ASP A 336 12.48 12.55 -9.04
C ASP A 336 12.59 12.01 -7.60
N LEU A 337 11.62 11.21 -7.14
CA LEU A 337 11.69 10.49 -5.87
C LEU A 337 12.72 9.36 -5.90
N GLY A 338 13.21 8.96 -7.08
CA GLY A 338 14.20 7.90 -7.26
C GLY A 338 13.58 6.51 -7.37
N PHE A 339 12.28 6.41 -7.67
CA PHE A 339 11.64 5.12 -7.85
C PHE A 339 12.26 4.36 -9.02
N GLN A 340 12.51 3.07 -8.81
CA GLN A 340 12.90 2.16 -9.85
C GLN A 340 11.99 0.94 -9.81
N LEU A 341 11.35 0.65 -10.94
CA LEU A 341 10.53 -0.54 -11.07
C LEU A 341 11.43 -1.77 -10.93
N MET A 342 11.16 -2.59 -9.93
CA MET A 342 11.75 -3.92 -9.81
C MET A 342 10.96 -4.89 -10.69
N PRO A 343 11.58 -5.50 -11.72
CA PRO A 343 10.94 -6.53 -12.53
C PRO A 343 10.46 -7.70 -11.68
N ALA A 344 9.37 -8.35 -12.11
CA ALA A 344 8.80 -9.48 -11.38
C ALA A 344 9.80 -10.63 -11.19
N ASP A 345 10.61 -10.95 -12.21
CA ASP A 345 11.63 -12.00 -12.11
C ASP A 345 12.76 -11.62 -11.16
N ALA A 346 13.12 -10.34 -11.07
CA ALA A 346 14.09 -9.83 -10.12
C ALA A 346 13.56 -9.91 -8.68
N TYR A 347 12.28 -9.57 -8.49
CA TYR A 347 11.61 -9.74 -7.20
C TYR A 347 11.56 -11.20 -6.77
N GLU A 348 11.21 -12.13 -7.68
CA GLU A 348 11.19 -13.57 -7.40
C GLU A 348 12.57 -14.11 -7.05
N LYS A 349 13.62 -13.68 -7.75
CA LYS A 349 15.02 -14.03 -7.42
C LYS A 349 15.39 -13.51 -6.04
N TRP A 350 15.07 -12.27 -5.73
CA TRP A 350 15.33 -11.69 -4.40
C TRP A 350 14.56 -12.44 -3.30
N LEU A 351 13.28 -12.73 -3.52
CA LEU A 351 12.43 -13.53 -2.63
C LEU A 351 12.99 -14.95 -2.41
N GLY A 352 13.58 -15.54 -3.45
CA GLY A 352 14.31 -16.81 -3.36
C GLY A 352 15.59 -16.72 -2.53
N SER A 353 16.36 -15.64 -2.70
CA SER A 353 17.62 -15.41 -1.98
C SER A 353 17.42 -15.30 -0.46
N LEU A 354 16.23 -14.89 -0.02
CA LEU A 354 15.86 -14.86 1.40
C LEU A 354 16.00 -16.23 2.11
N LYS A 355 16.03 -17.35 1.37
CA LYS A 355 16.15 -18.71 1.90
C LYS A 355 17.59 -19.24 1.97
N GLU A 356 18.57 -18.50 1.46
CA GLU A 356 19.98 -18.89 1.41
C GLU A 356 20.60 -19.07 2.82
N THR A 357 21.53 -20.03 2.93
CA THR A 357 22.16 -20.43 4.20
C THR A 357 22.87 -19.27 4.90
N LYS A 358 23.55 -18.39 4.16
CA LYS A 358 24.26 -17.24 4.74
C LYS A 358 23.31 -16.29 5.47
N ASN A 359 22.14 -16.03 4.91
CA ASN A 359 21.13 -15.16 5.53
C ASN A 359 20.56 -15.78 6.80
N LYS A 360 20.40 -17.11 6.82
CA LYS A 360 20.01 -17.86 8.02
C LYS A 360 21.04 -17.73 9.14
N GLU A 361 22.33 -17.90 8.83
CA GLU A 361 23.40 -17.78 9.83
C GLU A 361 23.49 -16.38 10.44
N GLU A 362 23.38 -15.33 9.62
CA GLU A 362 23.36 -13.94 10.09
C GLU A 362 22.12 -13.66 10.97
N SER A 363 20.95 -14.14 10.55
CA SER A 363 19.69 -14.04 11.32
C SER A 363 19.81 -14.74 12.67
N GLU A 364 20.36 -15.97 12.72
CA GLU A 364 20.58 -16.69 13.98
C GLU A 364 21.52 -15.94 14.92
N LYS A 365 22.57 -15.31 14.38
CA LYS A 365 23.49 -14.48 15.17
C LYS A 365 22.76 -13.27 15.75
N LEU A 366 21.94 -12.59 14.96
CA LEU A 366 21.11 -11.47 15.42
C LEU A 366 20.10 -11.91 16.49
N ALA A 367 19.42 -13.04 16.28
CA ALA A 367 18.47 -13.60 17.23
C ALA A 367 19.15 -13.99 18.57
N LYS A 368 20.36 -14.57 18.53
CA LYS A 368 21.16 -14.87 19.73
C LYS A 368 21.58 -13.59 20.47
N GLN A 369 22.01 -12.56 19.73
CA GLN A 369 22.35 -11.26 20.31
C GLN A 369 21.13 -10.62 20.98
N PHE A 370 19.99 -10.61 20.29
CA PHE A 370 18.73 -10.05 20.74
C PHE A 370 18.17 -10.81 21.95
N LYS A 371 18.23 -12.14 21.96
CA LYS A 371 17.90 -12.94 23.15
C LYS A 371 18.84 -12.63 24.32
N GLY A 372 20.13 -12.42 24.04
CA GLY A 372 21.13 -12.04 25.04
C GLY A 372 20.85 -10.70 25.72
N THR A 373 20.27 -9.71 25.01
CA THR A 373 19.85 -8.43 25.61
C THR A 373 18.61 -8.57 26.48
N ILE A 374 17.84 -9.64 26.37
CA ILE A 374 16.71 -9.89 27.29
C ILE A 374 17.20 -10.55 28.58
N ILE A 375 18.14 -11.50 28.47
CA ILE A 375 18.63 -12.29 29.62
C ILE A 375 19.57 -11.47 30.50
N LYS A 376 20.47 -10.66 29.93
CA LYS A 376 21.48 -9.92 30.70
C LYS A 376 20.91 -8.85 31.64
N PHE A 377 19.67 -8.40 31.42
CA PHE A 377 18.98 -7.43 32.26
C PHE A 377 17.99 -8.09 33.23
N LYS A 378 18.11 -9.42 33.44
CA LYS A 378 17.44 -10.14 34.54
C LYS A 378 18.17 -10.00 35.88
N ASN A 379 19.39 -9.47 35.89
CA ASN A 379 20.25 -9.33 37.06
C ASN A 379 20.38 -7.88 37.50
#